data_AF-A0A9P5BLZ7-F1
#
_entry.id   AF-A0A9P5BLZ7-F1
#
_cell.length_a   1.000
_cell.length_b   1.000
_cell.length_c   1.000
_cell.angle_alpha   90.00
_cell.angle_beta   90.00
_cell.angle_gamma   90.00
#
_symmetry.space_group_name_H-M   'P 1'
#
loop_
_entity.id
_entity.type
_entity.pdbx_description
1 polymer ?
#
loop_
_entity_poly.entity_id
_entity_poly.type
_entity_poly.pdbx_seq_one_letter_code
_entity_poly.pdbx_strand_id
1 'polypeptide(L)'
;MDSDILNPAEWFKAQETDADARAKDYVRESDDACSTDVCTWFIEDAVTEGWPRINDARLATVKSDQYRARSTRSLPVDGLKTIGSTFLHEVTHTSQGGKLDDVSVSGRLAESIPSCYEWECVLKLGAEPSIRAEFNADSISMLAIALKVWTMHHYVDEKGVIHEIPQV
;
A
#
# COMPACT_ATOMS: atom_id res chain seq x y z
N MET A 1 -12.51 -21.34 -15.49
CA MET A 1 -13.64 -20.42 -15.36
C MET A 1 -14.45 -20.88 -14.17
N ASP A 2 -14.09 -20.41 -13.00
CA ASP A 2 -15.00 -20.26 -11.86
C ASP A 2 -14.50 -19.00 -11.14
N SER A 3 -15.39 -18.04 -11.06
CA SER A 3 -15.13 -16.61 -11.04
C SER A 3 -14.73 -16.07 -9.67
N ASP A 4 -13.77 -15.15 -9.70
CA ASP A 4 -13.31 -14.20 -8.68
C ASP A 4 -14.41 -13.24 -8.19
N ILE A 5 -15.50 -13.78 -7.65
CA ILE A 5 -16.53 -12.98 -6.99
C ILE A 5 -16.26 -13.09 -5.49
N LEU A 6 -15.74 -12.01 -4.91
CA LEU A 6 -15.78 -11.74 -3.48
C LEU A 6 -17.15 -12.17 -2.94
N ASN A 7 -17.19 -13.17 -2.05
CA ASN A 7 -18.41 -13.58 -1.37
C ASN A 7 -18.74 -12.53 -0.29
N PRO A 8 -19.64 -11.56 -0.55
CA PRO A 8 -19.77 -10.39 0.31
C PRO A 8 -20.33 -10.80 1.69
N ALA A 9 -21.13 -11.86 1.72
CA ALA A 9 -21.72 -12.38 2.95
C ALA A 9 -20.68 -12.98 3.91
N GLU A 10 -19.63 -13.61 3.39
CA GLU A 10 -18.54 -14.15 4.23
C GLU A 10 -17.60 -13.06 4.72
N TRP A 11 -17.36 -12.02 3.91
CA TRP A 11 -16.57 -10.84 4.30
C TRP A 11 -17.21 -10.07 5.46
N PHE A 12 -18.49 -9.73 5.36
CA PHE A 12 -19.18 -9.00 6.44
C PHE A 12 -19.29 -9.83 7.73
N LYS A 13 -19.47 -11.15 7.61
CA LYS A 13 -19.54 -12.05 8.77
C LYS A 13 -18.19 -12.19 9.50
N ALA A 14 -17.08 -12.08 8.78
CA ALA A 14 -15.75 -12.10 9.37
C ALA A 14 -15.40 -10.76 10.06
N GLN A 15 -15.90 -9.62 9.55
CA GLN A 15 -15.79 -8.33 10.26
C GLN A 15 -16.54 -8.30 11.60
N GLU A 16 -17.68 -9.01 11.69
CA GLU A 16 -18.49 -9.06 12.93
C GLU A 16 -17.92 -9.96 14.02
N THR A 17 -17.01 -10.88 13.67
CA THR A 17 -16.54 -11.94 14.58
C THR A 17 -15.10 -11.79 15.04
N ASP A 18 -14.41 -10.72 14.63
CA ASP A 18 -12.94 -10.52 14.81
C ASP A 18 -12.13 -11.75 14.33
N ALA A 19 -12.74 -12.57 13.47
CA ALA A 19 -12.13 -13.70 12.83
C ALA A 19 -11.43 -13.18 11.58
N ASP A 20 -10.16 -13.55 11.40
CA ASP A 20 -9.35 -13.14 10.27
C ASP A 20 -10.07 -13.52 8.96
N ALA A 21 -10.70 -12.52 8.32
CA ALA A 21 -11.48 -12.62 7.08
C ALA A 21 -10.62 -12.93 5.86
N ARG A 22 -9.33 -13.24 6.08
CA ARG A 22 -8.44 -13.70 5.03
C ARG A 22 -8.95 -15.07 4.62
N ALA A 23 -9.54 -15.13 3.42
CA ALA A 23 -9.60 -16.38 2.68
C ALA A 23 -8.22 -17.05 2.84
N LYS A 24 -8.22 -18.31 3.29
CA LYS A 24 -7.00 -19.08 3.59
C LYS A 24 -6.02 -19.16 2.41
N ASP A 25 -6.47 -18.78 1.23
CA ASP A 25 -5.70 -18.70 0.01
C ASP A 25 -5.69 -17.23 -0.41
N TYR A 26 -4.60 -16.52 -0.08
CA TYR A 26 -4.23 -15.30 -0.77
C TYR A 26 -4.31 -15.55 -2.29
N VAL A 27 -4.77 -14.54 -3.00
CA VAL A 27 -4.91 -14.47 -4.46
C VAL A 27 -3.75 -15.24 -5.12
N ARG A 28 -4.07 -16.35 -5.79
CA ARG A 28 -3.12 -16.92 -6.75
C ARG A 28 -2.84 -15.80 -7.74
N GLU A 29 -1.58 -15.42 -7.85
CA GLU A 29 -1.04 -14.65 -8.97
C GLU A 29 -1.87 -14.92 -10.23
N SER A 30 -2.34 -13.85 -10.89
CA SER A 30 -2.99 -14.01 -12.19
C SER A 30 -2.06 -14.87 -13.07
N ASP A 31 -2.57 -16.00 -13.57
CA ASP A 31 -1.87 -16.82 -14.56
C ASP A 31 -1.54 -16.00 -15.83
N ASP A 32 -2.18 -14.83 -16.00
CA ASP A 32 -1.89 -13.84 -17.02
C ASP A 32 -0.91 -12.78 -16.48
N ALA A 33 0.39 -13.03 -16.62
CA ALA A 33 1.46 -12.10 -16.25
C ALA A 33 1.45 -10.73 -16.98
N CYS A 34 0.37 -10.40 -17.71
CA CYS A 34 0.13 -9.13 -18.40
C CYS A 34 -1.20 -8.46 -17.97
N SER A 35 -1.91 -8.98 -16.96
CA SER A 35 -3.10 -8.36 -16.39
C SER A 35 -2.80 -7.69 -15.06
N THR A 36 -3.57 -6.65 -14.73
CA THR A 36 -3.53 -5.97 -13.43
C THR A 36 -4.95 -5.93 -12.89
N ASP A 37 -5.15 -6.40 -11.68
CA ASP A 37 -6.45 -6.35 -11.02
C ASP A 37 -6.42 -5.32 -9.91
N VAL A 38 -7.38 -4.40 -9.92
CA VAL A 38 -7.51 -3.38 -8.87
C VAL A 38 -8.82 -3.61 -8.15
N CYS A 39 -8.76 -3.70 -6.83
CA CYS A 39 -9.94 -3.93 -6.00
C CYS A 39 -11.04 -2.89 -6.27
N THR A 40 -12.24 -3.34 -6.62
CA THR A 40 -13.39 -2.48 -6.94
C THR A 40 -13.71 -1.48 -5.82
N TRP A 41 -13.62 -1.91 -4.57
CA TRP A 41 -13.83 -1.03 -3.41
C TRP A 41 -12.89 0.18 -3.43
N PHE A 42 -11.62 -0.03 -3.79
CA PHE A 42 -10.64 1.06 -3.85
C PHE A 42 -10.91 2.02 -5.02
N ILE A 43 -11.46 1.50 -6.13
CA ILE A 43 -11.92 2.33 -7.24
C ILE A 43 -13.11 3.19 -6.80
N GLU A 44 -14.09 2.60 -6.11
CA GLU A 44 -15.26 3.32 -5.59
C GLU A 44 -14.89 4.40 -4.58
N ASP A 45 -13.93 4.11 -3.69
CA ASP A 45 -13.39 5.08 -2.73
C ASP A 45 -12.69 6.24 -3.46
N ALA A 46 -11.81 5.93 -4.43
CA ALA A 46 -11.14 6.95 -5.24
C ALA A 46 -12.13 7.82 -6.03
N VAL A 47 -13.22 7.26 -6.55
CA VAL A 47 -14.31 8.01 -7.21
C VAL A 47 -15.00 8.94 -6.22
N THR A 48 -15.31 8.44 -5.02
CA THR A 48 -15.97 9.21 -3.95
C THR A 48 -15.11 10.37 -3.47
N GLU A 49 -13.79 10.17 -3.39
CA GLU A 49 -12.82 11.21 -3.07
C GLU A 49 -12.50 12.16 -4.25
N GLY A 50 -13.08 11.93 -5.43
CA GLY A 50 -12.90 12.79 -6.60
C GLY A 50 -11.56 12.63 -7.31
N TRP A 51 -11.05 11.39 -7.39
CA TRP A 51 -9.75 11.03 -7.97
C TRP A 51 -8.60 11.78 -7.29
N PRO A 52 -8.33 11.48 -6.01
CA PRO A 52 -7.36 12.22 -5.22
C PRO A 52 -5.97 12.19 -5.88
N ARG A 53 -5.27 13.32 -5.80
CA ARG A 53 -3.91 13.47 -6.28
C ARG A 53 -3.01 13.85 -5.11
N ILE A 54 -1.74 13.46 -5.20
CA ILE A 54 -0.71 13.93 -4.28
C ILE A 54 -0.38 15.39 -4.64
N ASN A 55 -0.94 16.32 -3.87
CA ASN A 55 -0.83 17.77 -4.00
C ASN A 55 -0.80 18.45 -2.62
N ASP A 56 -0.57 19.76 -2.58
CA ASP A 56 -0.39 20.49 -1.31
C ASP A 56 -1.60 20.39 -0.38
N ALA A 57 -2.82 20.38 -0.95
CA ALA A 57 -4.05 20.22 -0.18
C ALA A 57 -4.10 18.84 0.51
N ARG A 58 -3.78 17.76 -0.23
CA ARG A 58 -3.75 16.40 0.34
C ARG A 58 -2.63 16.26 1.38
N LEU A 59 -1.46 16.86 1.15
CA LEU A 59 -0.38 16.92 2.15
C LEU A 59 -0.86 17.58 3.45
N ALA A 60 -1.55 18.72 3.35
CA ALA A 60 -2.11 19.40 4.51
C ALA A 60 -3.14 18.53 5.24
N THR A 61 -3.99 17.81 4.50
CA THR A 61 -4.96 16.87 5.07
C THR A 61 -4.28 15.76 5.86
N VAL A 62 -3.33 15.03 5.27
CA VAL A 62 -2.69 13.88 5.95
C VAL A 62 -1.75 14.31 7.08
N LYS A 63 -1.22 15.54 7.04
CA LYS A 63 -0.43 16.13 8.14
C LYS A 63 -1.31 16.60 9.32
N SER A 64 -2.62 16.78 9.12
CA SER A 64 -3.52 17.34 10.12
C SER A 64 -3.75 16.43 11.34
N ASP A 65 -4.03 17.04 12.49
CA ASP A 65 -4.40 16.31 13.71
C ASP A 65 -5.68 15.49 13.52
N GLN A 66 -6.59 15.94 12.65
CA GLN A 66 -7.82 15.23 12.35
C GLN A 66 -7.56 13.89 11.64
N TYR A 67 -6.58 13.85 10.73
CA TYR A 67 -6.16 12.60 10.09
C TYR A 67 -5.52 11.66 11.11
N ARG A 68 -4.60 12.18 11.95
CA ARG A 68 -3.95 11.41 13.02
C ARG A 68 -4.94 10.86 14.05
N ALA A 69 -5.99 11.59 14.38
CA ALA A 69 -7.00 11.16 15.34
C ALA A 69 -7.94 10.08 14.80
N ARG A 70 -8.15 10.03 13.47
CA ARG A 70 -8.97 9.01 12.80
C ARG A 70 -8.20 7.74 12.46
N SER A 71 -6.90 7.89 12.24
CA SER A 71 -6.01 6.81 11.83
C SER A 71 -5.26 6.24 13.03
N THR A 72 -5.72 5.10 13.56
CA THR A 72 -4.98 4.37 14.60
C THR A 72 -3.88 3.46 14.04
N ARG A 73 -3.81 3.31 12.71
CA ARG A 73 -2.90 2.36 12.02
C ARG A 73 -2.10 2.96 10.88
N SER A 74 -2.65 3.89 10.09
CA SER A 74 -1.96 4.47 8.92
C SER A 74 -1.11 5.69 9.29
N LEU A 75 0.15 5.68 8.87
CA LEU A 75 1.06 6.82 9.01
C LEU A 75 0.65 7.92 8.01
N PRO A 76 1.04 9.20 8.22
CA PRO A 76 0.66 10.29 7.33
C PRO A 76 0.94 10.03 5.84
N VAL A 77 2.08 9.40 5.51
CA VAL A 77 2.43 9.04 4.13
C VAL A 77 1.47 8.01 3.51
N ASP A 78 0.90 7.10 4.30
CA ASP A 78 0.00 6.06 3.79
C ASP A 78 -1.33 6.66 3.28
N GLY A 79 -1.76 7.79 3.87
CA GLY A 79 -2.90 8.57 3.40
C GLY A 79 -2.71 9.26 2.04
N LEU A 80 -1.50 9.19 1.47
CA LEU A 80 -1.19 9.69 0.13
C LEU A 80 -1.32 8.62 -0.96
N LYS A 81 -1.67 7.37 -0.61
CA LYS A 81 -2.02 6.36 -1.61
C LYS A 81 -3.17 6.88 -2.49
N THR A 82 -3.03 6.67 -3.79
CA THR A 82 -4.00 7.05 -4.81
C THR A 82 -4.23 5.86 -5.74
N ILE A 83 -5.25 5.95 -6.61
CA ILE A 83 -5.41 4.97 -7.68
C ILE A 83 -4.14 4.81 -8.52
N GLY A 84 -3.39 5.90 -8.73
CA GLY A 84 -2.13 5.86 -9.48
C GLY A 84 -1.03 5.06 -8.80
N SER A 85 -0.91 5.14 -7.46
CA SER A 85 0.07 4.32 -6.73
C SER A 85 -0.36 2.86 -6.66
N THR A 86 -1.66 2.57 -6.60
CA THR A 86 -2.18 1.20 -6.67
C THR A 86 -1.95 0.61 -8.06
N PHE A 87 -2.28 1.33 -9.14
CA PHE A 87 -1.93 0.87 -10.49
C PHE A 87 -0.43 0.64 -10.65
N LEU A 88 0.42 1.49 -10.06
CA LEU A 88 1.87 1.27 -10.09
C LEU A 88 2.25 -0.04 -9.38
N HIS A 89 1.69 -0.30 -8.19
CA HIS A 89 1.88 -1.56 -7.48
C HIS A 89 1.50 -2.74 -8.39
N GLU A 90 0.26 -2.77 -8.90
CA GLU A 90 -0.22 -3.89 -9.71
C GLU A 90 0.59 -4.07 -11.00
N VAL A 91 0.97 -2.97 -11.67
CA VAL A 91 1.79 -3.04 -12.88
C VAL A 91 3.14 -3.71 -12.61
N THR A 92 3.72 -3.56 -11.42
CA THR A 92 5.02 -4.20 -11.10
C THR A 92 4.96 -5.73 -11.05
N HIS A 93 3.79 -6.32 -10.78
CA HIS A 93 3.60 -7.77 -10.88
C HIS A 93 3.63 -8.29 -12.32
N THR A 94 3.40 -7.42 -13.31
CA THR A 94 3.41 -7.82 -14.72
C THR A 94 4.82 -8.14 -15.22
N SER A 95 4.89 -8.89 -16.32
CA SER A 95 6.13 -9.17 -17.03
C SER A 95 6.83 -7.89 -17.51
N GLN A 96 6.07 -6.84 -17.83
CA GLN A 96 6.59 -5.53 -18.23
C GLN A 96 7.06 -4.72 -17.01
N GLY A 97 6.43 -4.90 -15.86
CA GLY A 97 6.75 -4.22 -14.62
C GLY A 97 7.88 -4.85 -13.80
N GLY A 98 8.34 -6.05 -14.18
CA GLY A 98 9.51 -6.69 -13.60
C GLY A 98 9.23 -7.95 -12.79
N LYS A 99 7.96 -8.39 -12.71
CA LYS A 99 7.53 -9.56 -11.92
C LYS A 99 7.94 -9.45 -10.46
N LEU A 100 7.59 -8.33 -9.86
CA LEU A 100 7.82 -8.10 -8.43
C LEU A 100 6.82 -8.95 -7.64
N ASP A 101 7.21 -9.29 -6.41
CA ASP A 101 6.39 -10.08 -5.49
C ASP A 101 5.68 -9.16 -4.50
N ASP A 102 4.56 -9.63 -3.98
CA ASP A 102 4.08 -9.20 -2.67
C ASP A 102 4.82 -10.01 -1.62
N VAL A 103 5.88 -9.43 -1.04
CA VAL A 103 6.82 -10.18 -0.21
C VAL A 103 6.08 -10.84 0.97
N SER A 104 5.94 -12.17 0.87
CA SER A 104 5.44 -13.01 1.93
C SER A 104 6.58 -13.31 2.90
N VAL A 105 6.63 -12.55 3.99
CA VAL A 105 7.62 -12.79 5.04
C VAL A 105 7.27 -14.09 5.77
N SER A 106 8.22 -15.02 5.85
CA SER A 106 8.02 -16.35 6.44
C SER A 106 8.97 -16.64 7.60
N GLY A 107 8.65 -17.67 8.39
CA GLY A 107 9.47 -18.10 9.53
C GLY A 107 9.54 -17.05 10.63
N ARG A 108 10.70 -16.90 11.27
CA ARG A 108 10.87 -15.97 12.40
C ARG A 108 10.67 -14.49 12.02
N LEU A 109 10.86 -14.15 10.75
CA LEU A 109 10.67 -12.78 10.27
C LEU A 109 9.18 -12.40 10.23
N ALA A 110 8.28 -13.38 10.10
CA ALA A 110 6.83 -13.13 10.12
C ALA A 110 6.34 -12.64 11.49
N GLU A 111 7.06 -13.00 12.57
CA GLU A 111 6.78 -12.51 13.93
C GLU A 111 7.11 -11.01 14.06
N SER A 112 8.09 -10.51 13.31
CA SER A 112 8.51 -9.10 13.28
C SER A 112 7.85 -8.26 12.17
N ILE A 113 7.37 -8.90 11.10
CA ILE A 113 6.74 -8.27 9.93
C ILE A 113 5.44 -9.04 9.60
N PRO A 114 4.34 -8.78 10.34
CA PRO A 114 3.13 -9.62 10.29
C PRO A 114 2.23 -9.37 9.06
N SER A 115 2.37 -8.23 8.38
CA SER A 115 1.67 -7.92 7.13
C SER A 115 2.50 -6.94 6.30
N CYS A 116 2.64 -7.22 5.00
CA CYS A 116 3.54 -6.46 4.15
C CYS A 116 2.86 -5.39 3.31
N TYR A 117 2.21 -4.45 3.98
CA TYR A 117 1.64 -3.29 3.31
C TYR A 117 2.12 -2.01 4.00
N GLU A 118 2.17 -0.91 3.25
CA GLU A 118 2.37 0.44 3.79
C GLU A 118 3.82 0.76 4.23
N TRP A 119 4.05 2.02 4.64
CA TRP A 119 5.38 2.57 4.87
C TRP A 119 6.21 1.81 5.91
N GLU A 120 5.60 1.44 7.04
CA GLU A 120 6.30 0.73 8.11
C GLU A 120 6.83 -0.62 7.63
N CYS A 121 6.03 -1.35 6.83
CA CYS A 121 6.48 -2.60 6.24
C CYS A 121 7.69 -2.37 5.34
N VAL A 122 7.59 -1.44 4.38
CA VAL A 122 8.64 -1.21 3.38
C VAL A 122 9.97 -0.86 4.05
N LEU A 123 9.94 -0.11 5.15
CA LEU A 123 11.12 0.18 5.95
C LEU A 123 11.68 -1.07 6.65
N LYS A 124 10.82 -1.90 7.25
CA LYS A 124 11.26 -3.17 7.87
C LYS A 124 11.87 -4.11 6.84
N LEU A 125 11.25 -4.27 5.67
CA LEU A 125 11.80 -5.08 4.58
C LEU A 125 13.18 -4.55 4.14
N GLY A 126 13.32 -3.23 3.98
CA GLY A 126 14.59 -2.60 3.60
C GLY A 126 15.69 -2.70 4.66
N ALA A 127 15.32 -2.89 5.93
CA ALA A 127 16.27 -3.09 7.03
C ALA A 127 16.76 -4.53 7.16
N GLU A 128 16.05 -5.50 6.57
CA GLU A 128 16.38 -6.93 6.64
C GLU A 128 17.34 -7.35 5.50
N PRO A 129 18.63 -7.63 5.76
CA PRO A 129 19.61 -7.88 4.70
C PRO A 129 19.34 -9.14 3.87
N SER A 130 18.56 -10.08 4.41
CA SER A 130 18.15 -11.30 3.71
C SER A 130 16.96 -11.11 2.79
N ILE A 131 16.30 -9.95 2.85
CA ILE A 131 15.15 -9.62 2.03
C ILE A 131 15.59 -8.69 0.91
N ARG A 132 15.17 -9.02 -0.31
CA ARG A 132 15.36 -8.15 -1.47
C ARG A 132 14.19 -7.20 -1.58
N ALA A 133 14.18 -6.16 -0.75
CA ALA A 133 13.10 -5.18 -0.70
C ALA A 133 12.88 -4.47 -2.05
N GLU A 134 13.88 -4.45 -2.94
CA GLU A 134 13.76 -3.93 -4.29
C GLU A 134 12.93 -4.81 -5.24
N PHE A 135 12.58 -6.03 -4.84
CA PHE A 135 11.67 -6.94 -5.56
C PHE A 135 10.25 -6.94 -4.99
N ASN A 136 9.95 -6.08 -4.03
CA ASN A 136 8.63 -5.94 -3.44
C ASN A 136 7.81 -4.85 -4.16
N ALA A 137 6.62 -5.18 -4.65
CA ALA A 137 5.73 -4.24 -5.35
C ALA A 137 5.39 -3.00 -4.51
N ASP A 138 5.06 -3.23 -3.23
CA ASP A 138 4.73 -2.15 -2.29
C ASP A 138 5.92 -1.22 -2.00
N SER A 139 7.15 -1.73 -2.03
CA SER A 139 8.35 -0.91 -1.88
C SER A 139 8.52 0.07 -3.03
N ILE A 140 8.22 -0.34 -4.27
CA ILE A 140 8.25 0.55 -5.44
C ILE A 140 7.12 1.57 -5.36
N SER A 141 5.92 1.15 -4.99
CA SER A 141 4.77 2.05 -4.86
C SER A 141 4.99 3.14 -3.80
N MET A 142 5.48 2.76 -2.62
CA MET A 142 5.77 3.70 -1.54
C MET A 142 6.98 4.61 -1.85
N LEU A 143 7.99 4.10 -2.55
CA LEU A 143 9.09 4.92 -3.05
C LEU A 143 8.58 5.99 -4.03
N ALA A 144 7.67 5.64 -4.93
CA ALA A 144 7.08 6.60 -5.88
C ALA A 144 6.28 7.69 -5.16
N ILE A 145 5.54 7.34 -4.10
CA ILE A 145 4.87 8.33 -3.24
C ILE A 145 5.90 9.25 -2.58
N ALA A 146 6.95 8.71 -1.97
CA ALA A 146 8.00 9.50 -1.32
C ALA A 146 8.73 10.44 -2.31
N LEU A 147 9.02 9.96 -3.53
CA LEU A 147 9.61 10.77 -4.60
C LEU A 147 8.65 11.88 -5.05
N LYS A 148 7.35 11.59 -5.13
CA LYS A 148 6.35 12.62 -5.47
C LYS A 148 6.30 13.70 -4.38
N VAL A 149 6.30 13.32 -3.11
CA VAL A 149 6.40 14.25 -1.96
C VAL A 149 7.69 15.08 -2.03
N TRP A 150 8.80 14.46 -2.42
CA TRP A 150 10.08 15.14 -2.63
C TRP A 150 10.04 16.20 -3.73
N THR A 151 9.37 15.94 -4.86
CA THR A 151 9.16 16.96 -5.90
C THR A 151 8.36 18.17 -5.44
N MET A 152 7.69 18.06 -4.29
CA MET A 152 6.90 19.12 -3.68
C MET A 152 7.64 19.79 -2.51
N HIS A 153 8.98 19.65 -2.43
CA HIS A 153 9.82 20.21 -1.36
C HIS A 153 9.53 19.67 0.04
N HIS A 154 9.16 18.39 0.14
CA HIS A 154 8.94 17.69 1.41
C HIS A 154 9.73 16.37 1.46
N TYR A 155 9.98 15.81 2.62
CA TYR A 155 10.51 14.45 2.75
C TYR A 155 9.71 13.63 3.76
N VAL A 156 9.73 12.32 3.62
CA VAL A 156 9.09 11.37 4.54
C VAL A 156 10.18 10.74 5.40
N ASP A 157 10.02 10.75 6.73
CA ASP A 157 10.97 10.14 7.65
C ASP A 157 10.68 8.64 7.91
N GLU A 158 11.52 8.00 8.73
CA GLU A 158 11.38 6.60 9.13
C GLU A 158 10.07 6.29 9.88
N LYS A 159 9.35 7.32 10.35
CA LYS A 159 8.06 7.20 11.06
C LYS A 159 6.89 7.55 10.16
N GLY A 160 7.12 7.70 8.86
CA GLY A 160 6.08 8.06 7.88
C GLY A 160 5.57 9.48 8.04
N VAL A 161 6.28 10.34 8.78
CA VAL A 161 5.93 11.75 8.98
C VAL A 161 6.51 12.58 7.84
N ILE A 162 5.70 13.51 7.33
CA ILE A 162 6.04 14.38 6.21
C ILE A 162 6.54 15.73 6.71
N HIS A 163 7.77 16.08 6.35
CA HIS A 163 8.47 17.30 6.76
C HIS A 163 8.75 18.20 5.56
N GLU A 164 8.83 19.51 5.78
CA GLU A 164 9.30 20.45 4.76
C GLU A 164 10.83 20.40 4.65
N ILE A 165 11.34 20.51 3.41
CA ILE A 165 12.77 20.63 3.16
C ILE A 165 13.16 22.10 3.35
N PRO A 166 14.09 22.44 4.26
CA PRO A 166 14.55 23.81 4.44
C PRO A 166 15.09 24.39 3.14
N GLN A 167 14.69 25.62 2.79
CA GLN A 167 15.30 26.33 1.67
C GLN A 167 16.67 26.85 2.10
N VAL A 168 17.72 26.45 1.38
CA VAL A 168 19.11 26.88 1.57
C VAL A 168 19.37 28.16 0.80
#